data_AF-K9UF83-F1
#
_entry.id   AF-K9UF83-F1
#
_cell.length_a   1.000
_cell.length_b   1.000
_cell.length_c   1.000
_cell.angle_alpha   90.00
_cell.angle_beta   90.00
_cell.angle_gamma   90.00
#
_symmetry.space_group_name_H-M   'P 1'
#
loop_
_entity.id
_entity.type
_entity.pdbx_description
1 polymer ?
#
loop_
_entity_poly.entity_id
_entity_poly.type
_entity_poly.pdbx_seq_one_letter_code
_entity_poly.pdbx_strand_id
1 'polypeptide(L)' 'MKERREYRCTRNALYMHDCTGHDDTRERQGYYVWASSEEEAWEQMATRYPNETVDGFTTQEWEGFNVIIREIKPSD' A
#
# COMPACT_ATOMS: atom_id res chain seq x y z
N MET A 1 -22.91 -4.41 -8.11
CA MET A 1 -21.89 -3.74 -7.28
C MET A 1 -20.60 -4.54 -7.45
N LYS A 2 -19.48 -3.94 -7.84
CA LYS A 2 -18.21 -4.68 -7.90
C LYS A 2 -17.76 -4.99 -6.47
N GLU A 3 -17.36 -6.24 -6.22
CA GLU A 3 -16.70 -6.59 -4.96
C GLU A 3 -15.41 -5.78 -4.84
N ARG A 4 -15.23 -5.13 -3.69
CA ARG A 4 -13.99 -4.42 -3.38
C ARG A 4 -13.14 -5.31 -2.49
N ARG A 5 -11.86 -5.37 -2.80
CA ARG A 5 -10.84 -6.11 -2.04
C ARG A 5 -9.80 -5.14 -1.53
N GLU A 6 -9.09 -5.54 -0.49
CA GLU A 6 -7.96 -4.76 -0.01
C GLU A 6 -6.74 -5.09 -0.86
N TYR A 7 -5.99 -4.07 -1.24
CA TYR A 7 -4.74 -4.19 -1.97
C TYR A 7 -3.64 -3.51 -1.17
N ARG A 8 -2.51 -4.21 -1.00
CA ARG A 8 -1.28 -3.61 -0.51
C ARG A 8 -0.52 -3.04 -1.71
N CYS A 9 -0.41 -1.73 -1.77
CA CYS A 9 0.37 -1.02 -2.77
C CYS A 9 1.72 -0.57 -2.18
N THR A 10 2.79 -0.71 -2.94
CA THR A 10 4.15 -0.33 -2.52
C THR A 10 4.76 0.61 -3.54
N ARG A 11 5.43 1.67 -3.08
CA ARG A 11 6.13 2.62 -3.95
C ARG A 11 7.40 1.97 -4.49
N ASN A 12 7.61 2.04 -5.81
CA ASN A 12 8.80 1.48 -6.46
C ASN A 12 10.01 2.43 -6.39
N ALA A 13 9.79 3.71 -6.11
CA ALA A 13 10.87 4.65 -5.83
C ALA A 13 11.76 4.13 -4.69
N LEU A 14 13.08 4.19 -4.91
CA LEU A 14 14.07 3.79 -3.92
C LEU A 14 13.98 4.66 -2.68
N TYR A 15 14.13 4.06 -1.50
CA TYR A 15 14.23 4.83 -0.26
C TYR A 15 15.53 5.63 -0.27
N MET A 16 15.47 6.92 0.04
CA MET A 16 16.69 7.76 0.06
C MET A 16 17.68 7.37 1.17
N HIS A 17 17.22 6.58 2.14
CA HIS A 17 18.03 6.10 3.26
C HIS A 17 18.46 4.65 3.03
N ASP A 18 19.71 4.36 3.38
CA ASP A 18 20.26 3.02 3.40
C ASP A 18 19.54 2.20 4.47
N CYS A 19 18.59 1.38 4.04
CA CYS A 19 17.79 0.51 4.87
C CYS A 19 17.37 -0.71 4.04
N THR A 20 16.92 -1.80 4.67
CA THR A 20 16.54 -3.02 3.93
C THR A 20 15.48 -2.77 2.85
N GLY A 21 14.58 -1.80 3.09
CA GLY A 21 13.58 -1.36 2.12
C GLY A 21 14.13 -0.60 0.90
N HIS A 22 15.42 -0.27 0.85
CA HIS A 22 16.07 0.28 -0.34
C HIS A 22 16.07 -0.78 -1.46
N ASP A 23 16.60 -1.96 -1.18
CA ASP A 23 16.78 -3.04 -2.17
C ASP A 23 15.60 -4.03 -2.22
N ASP A 24 14.88 -4.27 -1.11
CA ASP A 24 13.77 -5.22 -1.06
C ASP A 24 12.41 -4.50 -0.93
N THR A 25 11.56 -4.66 -1.95
CA THR A 25 10.23 -4.03 -1.99
C THR A 25 9.25 -4.63 -0.97
N ARG A 26 9.50 -5.83 -0.44
CA ARG A 26 8.64 -6.48 0.57
C ARG A 26 8.78 -5.79 1.92
N GLU A 27 9.99 -5.28 2.22
CA GLU A 27 10.36 -4.54 3.42
C GLU A 27 9.87 -3.07 3.37
N ARG A 28 9.41 -2.60 2.20
CA ARG A 28 8.85 -1.25 2.05
C ARG A 28 7.49 -1.14 2.73
N GLN A 29 7.23 0.04 3.27
CA GLN A 29 5.92 0.38 3.84
C GLN A 29 4.84 0.26 2.75
N GLY A 30 3.89 -0.64 2.98
CA GLY A 30 2.72 -0.81 2.12
C GLY A 30 1.62 0.18 2.45
N TYR A 31 0.94 0.66 1.42
CA TYR A 31 -0.28 1.45 1.47
C TYR A 31 -1.45 0.53 1.16
N TYR A 32 -2.35 0.36 2.13
CA TYR A 32 -3.52 -0.50 1.99
C TYR A 32 -4.68 0.33 1.45
N VAL A 33 -5.22 -0.07 0.29
CA VAL A 33 -6.34 0.60 -0.38
C VAL A 33 -7.43 -0.39 -0.72
N TRP A 34 -8.68 0.04 -0.67
CA TRP A 34 -9.81 -0.76 -1.13
C TRP A 34 -10.10 -0.43 -2.59
N ALA A 35 -10.06 -1.43 -3.45
CA ALA A 35 -10.28 -1.26 -4.87
C ALA A 35 -11.06 -2.43 -5.48
N SER A 36 -11.66 -2.19 -6.63
CA SER A 36 -12.34 -3.24 -7.41
C SER A 36 -11.37 -4.11 -8.22
N SER A 37 -10.16 -3.60 -8.49
CA SER A 37 -9.11 -4.21 -9.30
C SER A 37 -7.73 -3.65 -8.93
N GLU A 38 -6.66 -4.33 -9.32
CA GLU A 38 -5.28 -3.85 -9.20
C GLU A 38 -5.06 -2.52 -9.92
N GLU A 39 -5.66 -2.33 -11.10
CA GLU A 39 -5.60 -1.09 -11.87
C GLU A 39 -6.19 0.09 -11.08
N GLU A 40 -7.36 -0.11 -10.46
CA GLU A 40 -8.02 0.92 -9.65
C GLU A 40 -7.21 1.24 -8.38
N ALA A 41 -6.55 0.22 -7.79
CA ALA A 41 -5.62 0.43 -6.68
C ALA A 41 -4.37 1.23 -7.10
N TRP A 42 -3.86 0.96 -8.30
CA TRP A 42 -2.74 1.70 -8.89
C TRP A 42 -3.13 3.16 -9.20
N GLU A 43 -4.31 3.41 -9.76
CA GLU A 43 -4.79 4.77 -10.06
C GLU A 43 -4.96 5.61 -8.79
N GLN A 44 -5.45 4.99 -7.70
CA GLN A 44 -5.51 5.64 -6.39
C GLN A 44 -4.11 6.03 -5.88
N MET A 45 -3.11 5.17 -6.08
CA MET A 45 -1.72 5.47 -5.74
C MET A 45 -1.12 6.56 -6.63
N ALA A 46 -1.38 6.52 -7.93
CA ALA A 46 -0.93 7.53 -8.90
C ALA A 46 -1.51 8.91 -8.58
N THR A 47 -2.76 8.97 -8.13
CA THR A 47 -3.40 10.22 -7.69
C THR A 47 -2.74 10.77 -6.41
N ARG A 48 -2.35 9.88 -5.49
CA ARG A 48 -1.72 10.25 -4.22
C ARG A 48 -0.23 10.62 -4.37
N TYR A 49 0.47 9.97 -5.29
CA TYR A 49 1.91 10.09 -5.53
C TYR A 49 2.20 10.35 -7.01
N PRO A 50 1.74 11.47 -7.59
CA PRO A 50 1.85 11.72 -9.03
C PRO A 50 3.30 11.76 -9.51
N ASN A 51 4.23 12.25 -8.68
CA ASN A 51 5.66 12.33 -9.01
C ASN A 51 6.35 10.96 -9.06
N GLU A 52 5.71 9.90 -8.59
CA GLU A 52 6.28 8.55 -8.51
C GLU A 52 5.61 7.57 -9.46
N THR A 53 4.70 8.06 -10.28
CA THR A 53 4.10 7.29 -11.39
C THR A 53 5.16 6.82 -12.40
N VAL A 54 6.28 7.54 -12.50
CA VAL A 54 7.42 7.18 -13.36
C VAL A 54 8.10 5.89 -12.88
N ASP A 55 8.36 5.75 -11.58
CA ASP A 55 8.88 4.52 -10.97
C ASP A 55 7.79 3.44 -10.84
N GLY A 56 6.54 3.87 -10.71
CA GLY A 56 5.35 3.04 -10.58
C GLY A 56 5.10 2.51 -9.17
N PHE A 57 4.11 1.64 -9.08
CA PHE A 57 3.68 1.01 -7.83
C PHE A 57 3.51 -0.48 -8.03
N THR A 58 3.98 -1.29 -7.09
CA THR A 58 3.61 -2.70 -7.01
C THR A 58 2.30 -2.83 -6.25
N THR A 59 1.29 -3.43 -6.87
CA THR A 59 0.01 -3.78 -6.25
C THR A 59 -0.04 -5.27 -5.97
N GLN A 60 -0.55 -5.64 -4.80
CA GLN A 60 -0.79 -7.02 -4.42
C GLN A 60 -2.15 -7.10 -3.74
N GLU A 61 -3.03 -8.00 -4.20
CA GLU A 61 -4.25 -8.31 -3.46
C GLU A 61 -3.88 -8.79 -2.06
N TRP A 62 -4.43 -8.12 -1.05
CA TRP A 62 -4.15 -8.40 0.33
C TRP A 62 -5.24 -9.27 0.91
N GLU A 63 -4.96 -10.57 1.01
CA GLU A 63 -5.75 -11.50 1.81
C GLU A 63 -5.40 -11.27 3.28
N GLY A 64 -5.88 -10.15 3.83
CA GLY A 64 -5.66 -9.79 5.21
C GLY A 64 -6.12 -10.93 6.12
N PHE A 65 -5.17 -11.52 6.87
CA PHE A 65 -5.52 -12.18 8.12
C PHE A 65 -6.46 -11.25 8.89
N ASN A 66 -7.51 -11.79 9.51
CA ASN A 66 -8.58 -11.03 10.15
C ASN A 66 -8.04 -10.13 11.29
N VAL A 67 -7.49 -8.95 10.95
CA VAL A 67 -6.85 -8.03 11.90
C VAL A 67 -7.93 -7.17 12.53
N ILE A 68 -8.22 -7.45 13.80
CA ILE A 68 -9.12 -6.64 14.61
C ILE A 68 -8.33 -5.43 15.14
N ILE A 69 -8.50 -4.26 14.51
CA ILE A 69 -7.98 -3.00 15.05
C ILE A 69 -8.90 -2.53 16.17
N ARG A 70 -8.35 -2.38 17.39
CA ARG A 70 -9.04 -1.77 18.53
C ARG A 70 -8.35 -0.48 18.90
N GLU A 71 -9.09 0.62 18.94
CA GLU A 71 -8.62 1.84 19.57
C GLU A 71 -8.55 1.63 21.08
N ILE A 72 -7.37 1.80 21.68
CA ILE A 72 -7.19 1.81 23.12
C ILE A 72 -6.99 3.27 23.54
N LYS A 73 -7.95 3.80 24.31
CA LYS A 73 -7.77 5.08 24.99
C LYS A 73 -7.04 4.83 26.31
N PRO A 74 -5.99 5.60 26.64
CA PRO A 74 -5.41 5.51 27.98
C PRO A 74 -6.49 5.85 29.01
N SER A 75 -6.63 5.01 30.04
CA SER A 75 -7.43 5.34 31.22
C SER A 75 -6.66 6.39 32.03
N ASP A 76 -7.38 7.44 32.45
CA ASP A 76 -6.89 8.53 33.32
C ASP A 76 -6.36 7.99 34.67
#